data_AF-A0A140PV64-F1
#
_entry.id   AF-A0A140PV64-F1
#
_cell.length_a   1.000
_cell.length_b   1.000
_cell.length_c   1.000
_cell.angle_alpha   90.00
_cell.angle_beta   90.00
_cell.angle_gamma   90.00
#
_symmetry.space_group_name_H-M   'P 1'
#
loop_
_entity.id
_entity.type
_entity.pdbx_description
1 polymer ?
#
loop_
_entity_poly.entity_id
_entity_poly.type
_entity_poly.pdbx_seq_one_letter_code
_entity_poly.pdbx_strand_id
1 'polypeptide(L)'
;MAHWIEDPQGRLEVEKVTKEMKLPVWKANHKGKFRDFWNELWDKIEDYILKLKGDTEKNSKGLNDRLVSAVGKHDGDFPITNAVVGNVYYSELTKKYYKCKVGGPAPMPNGNFIDMSILENLNRLENFSRLESEKLSITNATDIRVYKIAGMVTLIVDSGTAFFNKNGVPIFTLPEKYRPDKTLYFSASYRNSTKSNTFFLYANGNLIKSEADDNAGAYYFTISYPAKNIH
;
A
#
# COMPACT_ATOMS: atom_id res chain seq x y z
N MET A 1 -42.55 9.47 16.17
CA MET A 1 -43.86 10.11 16.32
C MET A 1 -44.54 10.02 14.97
N ALA A 2 -45.69 9.33 14.94
CA ALA A 2 -46.50 9.13 13.76
C ALA A 2 -46.90 10.46 13.12
N HIS A 3 -46.80 10.52 11.79
CA HIS A 3 -47.30 11.63 10.98
C HIS A 3 -48.61 11.22 10.31
N TRP A 4 -49.55 12.16 10.20
CA TRP A 4 -50.90 11.90 9.72
C TRP A 4 -51.14 12.59 8.38
N ILE A 5 -51.94 11.94 7.53
CA ILE A 5 -52.41 12.49 6.26
C ILE A 5 -53.93 12.29 6.14
N GLU A 6 -54.55 13.03 5.23
CA GLU A 6 -55.95 12.79 4.84
C GLU A 6 -56.11 11.38 4.24
N ASP A 7 -57.29 10.77 4.41
CA ASP A 7 -57.55 9.42 3.90
C ASP A 7 -57.50 9.41 2.36
N PRO A 8 -56.51 8.75 1.73
CA PRO A 8 -56.36 8.74 0.28
C PRO A 8 -57.50 7.98 -0.41
N GLN A 9 -58.26 7.18 0.35
CA GLN A 9 -59.40 6.40 -0.11
C GLN A 9 -60.73 7.13 0.05
N GLY A 10 -60.74 8.32 0.68
CA GLY A 10 -61.94 9.15 0.83
C GLY A 10 -63.08 8.51 1.63
N ARG A 11 -62.79 7.57 2.55
CA ARG A 11 -63.81 6.89 3.34
C ARG A 11 -64.41 7.86 4.36
N LEU A 12 -65.74 7.96 4.36
CA LEU A 12 -66.47 8.92 5.19
C LEU A 12 -66.32 8.65 6.70
N GLU A 13 -66.07 7.39 7.07
CA GLU A 13 -65.87 6.92 8.43
C GLU A 13 -64.45 7.14 8.98
N VAL A 14 -63.48 7.46 8.12
CA VAL A 14 -62.07 7.65 8.50
C VAL A 14 -61.80 9.13 8.71
N GLU A 15 -61.14 9.44 9.82
CA GLU A 15 -60.75 10.80 10.22
C GLU A 15 -59.41 11.18 9.59
N LYS A 16 -58.42 10.28 9.67
CA LYS A 16 -57.07 10.44 9.14
C LYS A 16 -56.39 9.08 9.00
N VAL A 17 -55.32 9.00 8.21
CA VAL A 17 -54.49 7.79 8.13
C VAL A 17 -53.05 8.08 8.51
N THR A 18 -52.33 7.08 9.02
CA THR A 18 -50.88 7.20 9.23
C THR A 18 -50.15 7.36 7.90
N LYS A 19 -49.08 8.16 7.88
CA LYS A 19 -48.36 8.49 6.64
C LYS A 19 -47.64 7.28 6.04
N GLU A 20 -47.01 6.43 6.86
CA GLU A 20 -46.17 5.33 6.35
C GLU A 20 -46.98 4.08 6.07
N MET A 21 -47.79 3.60 7.03
CA MET A 21 -48.57 2.38 6.84
C MET A 21 -49.98 2.59 6.26
N LYS A 22 -50.41 3.85 6.09
CA LYS A 22 -51.77 4.19 5.58
C LYS A 22 -52.89 3.60 6.43
N LEU A 23 -52.69 3.51 7.75
CA LEU A 23 -53.66 2.89 8.64
C LEU A 23 -54.73 3.87 9.12
N PRO A 24 -56.02 3.49 9.06
CA PRO A 24 -57.11 4.40 9.37
C PRO A 24 -57.36 4.58 10.87
N VAL A 25 -57.54 5.84 11.25
CA VAL A 25 -58.18 6.27 12.49
C VAL A 25 -59.61 6.66 12.14
N TRP A 26 -60.61 6.02 12.76
CA TRP A 26 -62.02 6.30 12.48
C TRP A 26 -62.50 7.62 13.09
N LYS A 27 -63.72 8.08 12.78
CA LYS A 27 -64.41 9.22 13.43
C LYS A 27 -65.16 8.81 14.71
N ALA A 28 -65.41 9.76 15.62
CA ALA A 28 -65.80 9.46 17.01
C ALA A 28 -67.10 8.64 17.12
N ASN A 29 -67.98 8.79 16.14
CA ASN A 29 -69.27 8.11 16.09
C ASN A 29 -69.18 6.66 15.58
N HIS A 30 -67.98 6.13 15.31
CA HIS A 30 -67.77 4.82 14.68
C HIS A 30 -66.87 3.94 15.54
N LYS A 31 -67.16 2.63 15.56
CA LYS A 31 -66.40 1.57 16.27
C LYS A 31 -66.38 1.64 17.81
N GLY A 32 -66.98 2.63 18.47
CA GLY A 32 -67.20 2.64 19.93
C GLY A 32 -65.90 2.44 20.72
N LYS A 33 -65.93 1.66 21.81
CA LYS A 33 -64.74 1.38 22.67
C LYS A 33 -63.57 0.72 21.94
N PHE A 34 -63.81 0.09 20.78
CA PHE A 34 -62.74 -0.48 19.96
C PHE A 34 -61.88 0.60 19.30
N ARG A 35 -62.42 1.80 19.05
CA ARG A 35 -61.69 2.95 18.50
C ARG A 35 -60.49 3.31 19.38
N ASP A 36 -60.71 3.46 20.68
CA ASP A 36 -59.68 3.96 21.60
C ASP A 36 -58.52 2.96 21.72
N PHE A 37 -58.85 1.67 21.90
CA PHE A 37 -57.87 0.58 21.90
C PHE A 37 -57.10 0.51 20.57
N TRP A 38 -57.81 0.59 19.44
CA TRP A 38 -57.20 0.52 18.12
C TRP A 38 -56.24 1.68 17.89
N ASN A 39 -56.67 2.92 18.14
CA ASN A 39 -55.85 4.11 17.94
C ASN A 39 -54.58 4.09 18.81
N GLU A 40 -54.68 3.70 20.09
CA GLU A 40 -53.50 3.59 20.97
C GLU A 40 -52.50 2.53 20.48
N LEU A 41 -53.00 1.38 20.00
CA LEU A 41 -52.17 0.30 19.49
C LEU A 41 -51.42 0.73 18.21
N TRP A 42 -52.08 1.46 17.31
CA TRP A 42 -51.47 1.86 16.04
C TRP A 42 -50.42 2.94 16.17
N ASP A 43 -50.61 3.90 17.07
CA ASP A 43 -49.58 4.92 17.34
C ASP A 43 -48.27 4.25 17.76
N LYS A 44 -48.35 3.22 18.60
CA LYS A 44 -47.18 2.43 19.04
C LYS A 44 -46.55 1.63 17.90
N ILE A 45 -47.35 1.03 17.01
CA ILE A 45 -46.83 0.24 15.88
C ILE A 45 -46.16 1.14 14.83
N GLU A 46 -46.78 2.27 14.47
CA GLU A 46 -46.21 3.24 13.53
C GLU A 46 -44.92 3.85 14.09
N ASP A 47 -44.89 4.19 15.38
CA ASP A 47 -43.67 4.70 16.04
C ASP A 47 -42.56 3.66 16.07
N TYR A 48 -42.89 2.39 16.32
CA TYR A 48 -41.90 1.31 16.28
C TYR A 48 -41.34 1.11 14.87
N ILE A 49 -42.18 1.18 13.84
CA ILE A 49 -41.75 1.05 12.43
C ILE A 49 -40.90 2.24 11.99
N LEU A 50 -41.28 3.47 12.38
CA LEU A 50 -40.47 4.67 12.12
C LEU A 50 -39.10 4.57 12.79
N LYS A 51 -39.05 4.04 14.01
CA LYS A 51 -37.80 3.78 14.73
C LYS A 51 -36.96 2.70 14.02
N LEU A 52 -37.56 1.58 13.64
CA LEU A 52 -36.88 0.53 12.88
C LEU A 52 -36.35 1.03 11.53
N LYS A 53 -37.13 1.79 10.76
CA LYS A 53 -36.69 2.42 9.51
C LYS A 53 -35.52 3.38 9.78
N GLY A 54 -35.65 4.25 10.77
CA GLY A 54 -34.60 5.19 11.16
C GLY A 54 -33.30 4.51 11.60
N ASP A 55 -33.39 3.44 12.38
CA ASP A 55 -32.22 2.66 12.83
C ASP A 55 -31.59 1.87 11.68
N THR A 56 -32.40 1.34 10.75
CA THR A 56 -31.92 0.63 9.55
C THR A 56 -31.26 1.59 8.56
N GLU A 57 -31.81 2.80 8.35
CA GLU A 57 -31.24 3.84 7.49
C GLU A 57 -29.95 4.44 8.07
N LYS A 58 -29.87 4.62 9.39
CA LYS A 58 -28.65 5.07 10.08
C LYS A 58 -27.56 4.00 10.05
N ASN A 59 -27.92 2.74 10.26
CA ASN A 59 -26.98 1.62 10.16
C ASN A 59 -26.58 1.34 8.71
N SER A 60 -27.44 1.55 7.72
CA SER A 60 -27.11 1.34 6.29
C SER A 60 -26.22 2.43 5.71
N LYS A 61 -26.35 3.70 6.15
CA LYS A 61 -25.38 4.75 5.79
C LYS A 61 -24.01 4.48 6.40
N GLY A 62 -23.94 4.16 7.69
CA GLY A 62 -22.67 3.80 8.33
C GLY A 62 -22.05 2.53 7.76
N LEU A 63 -22.86 1.55 7.37
CA LEU A 63 -22.41 0.33 6.69
C LEU A 63 -21.95 0.63 5.26
N ASN A 64 -22.68 1.43 4.50
CA ASN A 64 -22.29 1.87 3.16
C ASN A 64 -21.01 2.69 3.19
N ASP A 65 -20.83 3.61 4.15
CA ASP A 65 -19.60 4.39 4.29
C ASP A 65 -18.42 3.48 4.66
N ARG A 66 -18.63 2.49 5.54
CA ARG A 66 -17.61 1.50 5.89
C ARG A 66 -17.29 0.55 4.73
N LEU A 67 -18.29 0.11 3.97
CA LEU A 67 -18.11 -0.70 2.75
C LEU A 67 -17.39 0.12 1.66
N VAL A 68 -17.81 1.35 1.39
CA VAL A 68 -17.13 2.26 0.47
C VAL A 68 -15.68 2.50 0.87
N SER A 69 -15.40 2.61 2.18
CA SER A 69 -14.03 2.76 2.68
C SER A 69 -13.19 1.48 2.58
N ALA A 70 -13.83 0.30 2.65
CA ALA A 70 -13.15 -1.00 2.70
C ALA A 70 -13.01 -1.66 1.31
N VAL A 71 -13.99 -1.48 0.42
CA VAL A 71 -14.09 -2.14 -0.88
C VAL A 71 -14.29 -1.16 -2.06
N GLY A 72 -14.45 0.14 -1.80
CA GLY A 72 -14.77 1.15 -2.83
C GLY A 72 -16.27 1.23 -3.13
N LYS A 73 -16.71 2.33 -3.76
CA LYS A 73 -18.10 2.46 -4.25
C LYS A 73 -18.34 1.46 -5.39
N HIS A 74 -19.51 0.81 -5.40
CA HIS A 74 -20.04 0.06 -6.55
C HIS A 74 -20.59 0.99 -7.66
N ASP A 75 -20.08 2.22 -7.81
CA ASP A 75 -20.30 3.06 -9.01
C ASP A 75 -19.28 2.71 -10.11
N GLY A 76 -18.79 1.47 -10.10
CA GLY A 76 -17.37 1.18 -10.31
C GLY A 76 -17.00 0.36 -11.53
N ASP A 77 -17.95 0.10 -12.44
CA ASP A 77 -17.65 -0.45 -13.75
C ASP A 77 -17.53 0.67 -14.77
N PHE A 78 -16.56 0.52 -15.67
CA PHE A 78 -16.49 1.36 -16.85
C PHE A 78 -17.80 1.26 -17.65
N PRO A 79 -18.40 2.39 -18.10
CA PRO A 79 -17.88 3.76 -18.07
C PRO A 79 -18.11 4.50 -16.73
N ILE A 80 -17.06 5.15 -16.21
CA ILE A 80 -17.07 5.90 -14.95
C ILE A 80 -17.22 7.40 -15.24
N THR A 81 -18.22 8.07 -14.64
CA THR A 81 -18.44 9.52 -14.83
C THR A 81 -17.41 10.39 -14.11
N ASN A 82 -16.90 9.95 -12.96
CA ASN A 82 -15.86 10.65 -12.22
C ASN A 82 -15.04 9.68 -11.35
N ALA A 83 -13.93 9.19 -11.87
CA ALA A 83 -13.01 8.36 -11.12
C ALA A 83 -12.28 9.19 -10.06
N VAL A 84 -12.06 8.60 -8.88
CA VAL A 84 -11.39 9.23 -7.75
C VAL A 84 -10.04 8.56 -7.55
N VAL A 85 -8.98 9.36 -7.42
CA VAL A 85 -7.61 8.86 -7.21
C VAL A 85 -7.56 7.97 -5.98
N GLY A 86 -6.96 6.79 -6.12
CA GLY A 86 -6.83 5.79 -5.06
C GLY A 86 -7.92 4.70 -5.08
N ASN A 87 -9.09 4.97 -5.66
CA ASN A 87 -10.17 3.98 -5.74
C ASN A 87 -9.88 2.89 -6.78
N VAL A 88 -10.49 1.72 -6.58
CA VAL A 88 -10.40 0.57 -7.47
C VAL A 88 -11.70 0.41 -8.27
N TYR A 89 -11.56 0.10 -9.54
CA TYR A 89 -12.63 -0.05 -10.52
C TYR A 89 -12.49 -1.36 -11.26
N TYR A 90 -13.58 -2.04 -11.55
CA TYR A 90 -13.57 -3.25 -12.35
C TYR A 90 -13.86 -2.93 -13.82
N SER A 91 -13.34 -3.75 -14.73
CA SER A 91 -13.65 -3.65 -16.15
C SER A 91 -14.17 -4.97 -16.65
N GLU A 92 -15.45 -5.00 -17.03
CA GLU A 92 -16.08 -6.17 -17.65
C GLU A 92 -15.44 -6.55 -19.00
N LEU A 93 -14.79 -5.60 -19.70
CA LEU A 93 -14.13 -5.87 -20.98
C LEU A 93 -12.83 -6.66 -20.81
N THR A 94 -11.98 -6.21 -19.88
CA THR A 94 -10.66 -6.84 -19.65
C THR A 94 -10.70 -7.92 -18.58
N LYS A 95 -11.79 -8.00 -17.80
CA LYS A 95 -11.97 -8.87 -16.63
C LYS A 95 -10.91 -8.62 -15.54
N LYS A 96 -10.55 -7.35 -15.33
CA LYS A 96 -9.50 -6.94 -14.37
C LYS A 96 -9.91 -5.75 -13.50
N TYR A 97 -9.21 -5.61 -12.38
CA TYR A 97 -9.32 -4.47 -11.48
C TYR A 97 -8.24 -3.41 -11.74
N TYR A 98 -8.62 -2.15 -11.60
CA TYR A 98 -7.79 -0.99 -11.92
C TYR A 98 -7.84 0.04 -10.80
N LYS A 99 -6.69 0.46 -10.29
CA LYS A 99 -6.59 1.56 -9.33
C LYS A 99 -6.44 2.89 -10.09
N CYS A 100 -7.28 3.87 -9.79
CA CYS A 100 -7.21 5.20 -10.38
C CYS A 100 -5.97 5.95 -9.86
N LYS A 101 -5.12 6.45 -10.76
CA LYS A 101 -3.99 7.34 -10.44
C LYS A 101 -4.27 8.81 -10.75
N VAL A 102 -5.16 9.08 -11.70
CA VAL A 102 -5.60 10.44 -12.06
C VAL A 102 -7.12 10.43 -12.20
N GLY A 103 -7.81 11.30 -11.46
CA GLY A 103 -9.27 11.34 -11.41
C GLY A 103 -9.92 11.89 -12.68
N GLY A 104 -11.23 11.76 -12.77
CA GLY A 104 -12.05 12.27 -13.88
C GLY A 104 -12.84 11.20 -14.64
N PRO A 105 -13.64 11.59 -15.65
CA PRO A 105 -14.44 10.64 -16.43
C PRO A 105 -13.56 9.68 -17.24
N ALA A 106 -13.96 8.42 -17.27
CA ALA A 106 -13.26 7.39 -18.03
C ALA A 106 -14.24 6.37 -18.61
N PRO A 107 -14.42 6.32 -19.95
CA PRO A 107 -15.31 5.36 -20.57
C PRO A 107 -14.74 3.94 -20.60
N MET A 108 -13.41 3.80 -20.54
CA MET A 108 -12.68 2.53 -20.52
C MET A 108 -11.35 2.69 -19.74
N PRO A 109 -10.72 1.60 -19.27
CA PRO A 109 -9.39 1.67 -18.66
C PRO A 109 -8.40 2.33 -19.61
N ASN A 110 -7.66 3.33 -19.12
CA ASN A 110 -6.71 4.09 -19.91
C ASN A 110 -5.47 4.43 -19.07
N GLY A 111 -4.62 5.32 -19.59
CA GLY A 111 -3.39 5.74 -18.92
C GLY A 111 -3.58 6.28 -17.50
N ASN A 112 -4.78 6.71 -17.09
CA ASN A 112 -5.09 7.23 -15.76
C ASN A 112 -5.35 6.14 -14.70
N PHE A 113 -5.18 4.87 -15.07
CA PHE A 113 -5.41 3.72 -14.20
C PHE A 113 -4.21 2.77 -14.21
N ILE A 114 -4.03 2.05 -13.10
CA ILE A 114 -3.02 1.00 -12.95
C ILE A 114 -3.74 -0.33 -12.76
N ASP A 115 -3.48 -1.29 -13.64
CA ASP A 115 -3.97 -2.66 -13.50
C ASP A 115 -3.43 -3.27 -12.20
N MET A 116 -4.33 -3.71 -11.31
CA MET A 116 -3.97 -4.26 -10.01
C MET A 116 -3.19 -5.57 -10.13
N SER A 117 -3.37 -6.34 -11.21
CA SER A 117 -2.56 -7.54 -11.47
C SER A 117 -1.09 -7.22 -11.77
N ILE A 118 -0.79 -5.96 -12.10
CA ILE A 118 0.57 -5.48 -12.39
C ILE A 118 1.15 -4.71 -11.18
N LEU A 119 0.33 -4.34 -10.20
CA LEU A 119 0.75 -3.49 -9.08
C LEU A 119 1.88 -4.11 -8.26
N GLU A 120 1.86 -5.43 -8.05
CA GLU A 120 2.96 -6.14 -7.38
C GLU A 120 4.26 -6.10 -8.21
N ASN A 121 4.16 -6.24 -9.53
CA ASN A 121 5.31 -6.12 -10.43
C ASN A 121 5.84 -4.68 -10.48
N LEU A 122 4.98 -3.67 -10.40
CA LEU A 122 5.37 -2.26 -10.33
C LEU A 122 6.19 -1.99 -9.07
N ASN A 123 5.74 -2.50 -7.91
CA ASN A 123 6.50 -2.38 -6.66
C ASN A 123 7.84 -3.12 -6.71
N ARG A 124 7.90 -4.28 -7.35
CA ARG A 124 9.16 -5.01 -7.57
C ARG A 124 10.10 -4.22 -8.49
N LEU A 125 9.59 -3.55 -9.51
CA LEU A 125 10.36 -2.78 -10.48
C LEU A 125 10.89 -1.45 -9.91
N GLU A 126 10.15 -0.78 -9.03
CA GLU A 126 10.61 0.40 -8.27
C GLU A 126 11.93 0.14 -7.53
N ASN A 127 12.11 -1.05 -6.95
CA ASN A 127 13.36 -1.41 -6.28
C ASN A 127 14.56 -1.55 -7.24
N PHE A 128 14.31 -1.84 -8.53
CA PHE A 128 15.33 -1.92 -9.57
C PHE A 128 15.58 -0.58 -10.27
N SER A 129 14.69 0.41 -10.16
CA SER A 129 14.89 1.74 -10.75
C SER A 129 15.71 2.67 -9.84
N ARG A 130 15.73 2.43 -8.53
CA ARG A 130 16.48 3.25 -7.56
C ARG A 130 17.92 2.78 -7.41
N LEU A 131 18.86 3.56 -7.98
CA LEU A 131 20.29 3.39 -7.75
C LEU A 131 20.75 4.24 -6.55
N GLU A 132 21.24 3.57 -5.51
CA GLU A 132 21.90 4.22 -4.39
C GLU A 132 23.43 4.17 -4.58
N SER A 133 24.12 5.24 -4.19
CA SER A 133 25.59 5.26 -4.21
C SER A 133 26.16 5.98 -2.99
N GLU A 134 27.30 5.50 -2.49
CA GLU A 134 28.02 6.10 -1.38
C GLU A 134 29.53 6.00 -1.60
N LYS A 135 30.26 7.09 -1.32
CA LYS A 135 31.71 7.11 -1.33
C LYS A 135 32.22 6.91 0.10
N LEU A 136 33.03 5.87 0.31
CA LEU A 136 33.63 5.58 1.61
C LEU A 136 34.91 6.40 1.78
N SER A 137 34.98 7.21 2.83
CA SER A 137 36.14 8.04 3.13
C SER A 137 37.15 7.26 3.97
N ILE A 138 38.11 6.63 3.29
CA ILE A 138 39.22 5.89 3.92
C ILE A 138 40.52 6.66 3.71
N THR A 139 41.27 6.91 4.79
CA THR A 139 42.55 7.61 4.72
C THR A 139 43.50 6.93 3.73
N ASN A 140 44.11 7.72 2.85
CA ASN A 140 45.03 7.30 1.78
C ASN A 140 44.41 6.45 0.65
N ALA A 141 43.08 6.32 0.61
CA ALA A 141 42.39 5.68 -0.51
C ALA A 141 42.11 6.73 -1.59
N THR A 142 42.28 6.35 -2.87
CA THR A 142 41.99 7.24 -4.00
C THR A 142 40.48 7.35 -4.19
N ASP A 143 39.80 6.22 -4.31
CA ASP A 143 38.35 6.17 -4.54
C ASP A 143 37.79 4.81 -4.12
N ILE A 144 36.85 4.82 -3.19
CA ILE A 144 36.09 3.62 -2.80
C ILE A 144 34.62 3.99 -2.87
N ARG A 145 33.87 3.31 -3.75
CA ARG A 145 32.45 3.56 -3.94
C ARG A 145 31.67 2.27 -3.87
N VAL A 146 30.49 2.38 -3.28
CA VAL A 146 29.51 1.32 -3.23
C VAL A 146 28.24 1.78 -3.91
N TYR A 147 27.72 0.92 -4.77
CA TYR A 147 26.43 1.08 -5.44
C TYR A 147 25.50 -0.01 -4.96
N LYS A 148 24.22 0.32 -4.77
CA LYS A 148 23.18 -0.67 -4.48
C LYS A 148 21.99 -0.44 -5.39
N ILE A 149 21.50 -1.54 -5.95
CA ILE A 149 20.28 -1.58 -6.74
C ILE A 149 19.53 -2.85 -6.37
N ALA A 150 18.28 -2.71 -5.95
CA ALA A 150 17.51 -3.79 -5.33
C ALA A 150 18.32 -4.55 -4.26
N GLY A 151 18.44 -5.87 -4.42
CA GLY A 151 19.21 -6.76 -3.54
C GLY A 151 20.68 -6.93 -3.92
N MET A 152 21.21 -6.18 -4.89
CA MET A 152 22.58 -6.32 -5.38
C MET A 152 23.43 -5.10 -5.00
N VAL A 153 24.67 -5.36 -4.60
CA VAL A 153 25.66 -4.33 -4.28
C VAL A 153 26.86 -4.51 -5.19
N THR A 154 27.39 -3.41 -5.70
CA THR A 154 28.67 -3.36 -6.42
C THR A 154 29.64 -2.47 -5.65
N LEU A 155 30.76 -3.03 -5.23
CA LEU A 155 31.86 -2.32 -4.58
C LEU A 155 32.99 -2.12 -5.58
N ILE A 156 33.39 -0.87 -5.77
CA ILE A 156 34.52 -0.45 -6.60
C ILE A 156 35.59 0.11 -5.68
N VAL A 157 36.82 -0.38 -5.81
CA VAL A 157 37.97 0.03 -5.00
C VAL A 157 39.14 0.41 -5.90
N ASP A 158 39.60 1.65 -5.74
CA ASP A 158 40.97 2.09 -5.95
C ASP A 158 41.55 2.39 -4.57
N SER A 159 42.35 1.46 -4.05
CA SER A 159 42.80 1.53 -2.67
C SER A 159 43.80 2.66 -2.39
N GLY A 160 44.34 3.33 -3.41
CA GLY A 160 45.55 4.14 -3.23
C GLY A 160 46.60 3.36 -2.43
N THR A 161 47.18 3.98 -1.40
CA THR A 161 48.08 3.29 -0.45
C THR A 161 47.38 2.85 0.84
N ALA A 162 46.06 3.00 0.95
CA ALA A 162 45.30 2.74 2.19
C ALA A 162 45.39 1.30 2.70
N PHE A 163 45.67 0.34 1.82
CA PHE A 163 45.64 -1.09 2.14
C PHE A 163 47.04 -1.62 2.47
N PHE A 164 48.08 -0.81 2.24
CA PHE A 164 49.47 -1.21 2.43
C PHE A 164 49.72 -1.75 3.84
N ASN A 165 50.22 -2.98 3.93
CA ASN A 165 50.53 -3.74 5.14
C ASN A 165 49.38 -3.85 6.17
N LYS A 166 48.13 -3.85 5.71
CA LYS A 166 46.94 -4.15 6.54
C LYS A 166 46.46 -5.59 6.41
N ASN A 167 47.37 -6.55 6.46
CA ASN A 167 47.01 -7.97 6.39
C ASN A 167 46.52 -8.50 7.73
N GLY A 168 45.55 -9.41 7.71
CA GLY A 168 44.97 -10.02 8.92
C GLY A 168 44.12 -9.09 9.79
N VAL A 169 43.92 -7.83 9.40
CA VAL A 169 43.11 -6.85 10.14
C VAL A 169 42.02 -6.23 9.26
N PRO A 170 40.89 -5.76 9.83
CA PRO A 170 39.88 -5.01 9.08
C PRO A 170 40.47 -3.75 8.44
N ILE A 171 40.42 -3.68 7.11
CA ILE A 171 40.85 -2.53 6.32
C ILE A 171 39.78 -1.43 6.43
N PHE A 172 38.52 -1.82 6.25
CA PHE A 172 37.33 -1.01 6.53
C PHE A 172 36.13 -1.94 6.77
N THR A 173 35.04 -1.35 7.27
CA THR A 173 33.76 -2.03 7.48
C THR A 173 32.67 -1.36 6.66
N LEU A 174 31.93 -2.14 5.87
CA LEU A 174 30.80 -1.63 5.11
C LEU A 174 29.63 -1.21 6.03
N PRO A 175 28.94 -0.10 5.70
CA PRO A 175 27.67 0.25 6.29
C PRO A 175 26.67 -0.90 6.17
N GLU A 176 25.78 -1.03 7.16
CA GLU A 176 24.87 -2.19 7.29
C GLU A 176 24.06 -2.48 6.02
N LYS A 177 23.53 -1.44 5.37
CA LYS A 177 22.75 -1.54 4.12
C LYS A 177 23.51 -2.15 2.94
N TYR A 178 24.84 -2.20 2.98
CA TYR A 178 25.71 -2.71 1.91
C TYR A 178 26.42 -4.01 2.25
N ARG A 179 26.19 -4.60 3.43
CA ARG A 179 26.88 -5.83 3.84
C ARG A 179 26.43 -7.01 2.97
N PRO A 180 27.34 -7.92 2.62
CA PRO A 180 26.96 -9.09 1.84
C PRO A 180 26.14 -10.07 2.69
N ASP A 181 25.27 -10.84 2.04
CA ASP A 181 24.50 -11.90 2.70
C ASP A 181 25.39 -13.03 3.27
N LYS A 182 26.52 -13.29 2.59
CA LYS A 182 27.51 -14.31 2.98
C LYS A 182 28.93 -13.77 2.83
N THR A 183 29.88 -14.36 3.54
CA THR A 183 31.29 -14.05 3.34
C THR A 183 31.72 -14.36 1.91
N LEU A 184 32.40 -13.39 1.28
CA LEU A 184 32.94 -13.50 -0.06
C LEU A 184 34.46 -13.64 0.00
N TYR A 185 34.98 -14.44 -0.92
CA TYR A 185 36.40 -14.69 -1.11
C TYR A 185 36.75 -14.34 -2.54
N PHE A 186 37.71 -13.45 -2.75
CA PHE A 186 38.14 -13.04 -4.08
C PHE A 186 39.61 -12.64 -4.05
N SER A 187 40.25 -12.68 -5.22
CA SER A 187 41.64 -12.22 -5.35
C SER A 187 41.68 -10.92 -6.15
N ALA A 188 42.57 -10.02 -5.76
CA ALA A 188 42.84 -8.82 -6.53
C ALA A 188 44.35 -8.68 -6.77
N SER A 189 44.69 -8.28 -8.00
CA SER A 189 46.07 -7.96 -8.36
C SER A 189 46.47 -6.63 -7.77
N TYR A 190 47.75 -6.53 -7.49
CA TYR A 190 48.35 -5.37 -6.85
C TYR A 190 49.21 -4.61 -7.86
N ARG A 191 49.03 -3.30 -7.97
CA ARG A 191 49.79 -2.44 -8.90
C ARG A 191 51.23 -2.28 -8.40
N ASN A 192 52.20 -2.47 -9.30
CA ASN A 192 53.65 -2.51 -9.04
C ASN A 192 54.19 -3.86 -8.52
N SER A 193 53.43 -4.94 -8.67
CA SER A 193 53.92 -6.32 -8.52
C SER A 193 53.20 -7.25 -9.50
N THR A 194 53.72 -8.45 -9.71
CA THR A 194 53.00 -9.56 -10.35
C THR A 194 52.16 -10.35 -9.33
N LYS A 195 52.22 -9.98 -8.04
CA LYS A 195 51.47 -10.64 -6.98
C LYS A 195 50.00 -10.22 -6.94
N SER A 196 49.19 -11.15 -6.46
CA SER A 196 47.81 -10.94 -6.06
C SER A 196 47.65 -11.25 -4.57
N ASN A 197 46.56 -10.77 -3.98
CA ASN A 197 46.22 -11.06 -2.60
C ASN A 197 44.78 -11.55 -2.53
N THR A 198 44.52 -12.46 -1.59
CA THR A 198 43.17 -12.94 -1.32
C THR A 198 42.50 -12.04 -0.28
N PHE A 199 41.33 -11.53 -0.65
CA PHE A 199 40.47 -10.69 0.14
C PHE A 199 39.27 -11.48 0.66
N PHE A 200 38.84 -11.11 1.86
CA PHE A 200 37.69 -11.64 2.57
C PHE A 200 36.77 -10.47 2.85
N LEU A 201 35.60 -10.46 2.23
CA LEU A 201 34.52 -9.55 2.64
C LEU A 201 33.53 -10.35 3.47
N TYR A 202 33.63 -10.21 4.79
CA TYR A 202 32.79 -10.94 5.74
C TYR A 202 31.34 -10.43 5.72
N ALA A 203 30.40 -11.28 6.11
CA ALA A 203 28.98 -10.93 6.26
C ALA A 203 28.71 -9.78 7.26
N ASN A 204 29.66 -9.51 8.18
CA ASN A 204 29.60 -8.35 9.07
C ASN A 204 30.08 -7.03 8.42
N GLY A 205 30.51 -7.08 7.16
CA GLY A 205 30.97 -5.94 6.37
C GLY A 205 32.48 -5.70 6.42
N ASN A 206 33.25 -6.45 7.21
CA ASN A 206 34.70 -6.26 7.28
C ASN A 206 35.38 -6.75 6.01
N LEU A 207 36.19 -5.89 5.40
CA LEU A 207 37.13 -6.28 4.35
C LEU A 207 38.52 -6.54 4.96
N ILE A 208 39.06 -7.74 4.75
CA ILE A 208 40.39 -8.16 5.20
C ILE A 208 41.17 -8.72 4.02
N LYS A 209 42.50 -8.61 4.03
CA LYS A 209 43.39 -9.33 3.12
C LYS A 209 44.30 -10.30 3.88
N SER A 210 44.70 -11.38 3.22
CA SER A 210 45.47 -12.49 3.82
C SER A 210 46.94 -12.12 4.02
N GLU A 211 47.59 -11.65 2.96
CA GLU A 211 49.06 -11.55 2.92
C GLU A 211 49.55 -10.11 3.07
N ALA A 212 50.77 -9.93 3.58
CA ALA A 212 51.46 -8.64 3.60
C ALA A 212 51.82 -8.17 2.18
N ASP A 213 52.12 -6.88 2.01
CA ASP A 213 52.54 -6.33 0.71
C ASP A 213 54.06 -6.22 0.66
N ASP A 214 54.66 -6.53 -0.49
CA ASP A 214 56.12 -6.41 -0.65
C ASP A 214 56.59 -4.95 -0.81
N ASN A 215 55.71 -4.09 -1.31
CA ASN A 215 55.97 -2.68 -1.60
C ASN A 215 54.68 -1.87 -1.45
N ALA A 216 54.77 -0.53 -1.57
CA ALA A 216 53.62 0.36 -1.50
C ALA A 216 52.96 0.55 -2.88
N GLY A 217 51.63 0.45 -2.92
CA GLY A 217 50.88 0.39 -4.17
C GLY A 217 49.40 0.10 -3.93
N ALA A 218 48.66 -0.04 -5.02
CA ALA A 218 47.20 -0.03 -5.01
C ALA A 218 46.58 -1.32 -5.53
N TYR A 219 45.47 -1.71 -4.90
CA TYR A 219 44.55 -2.73 -5.37
C TYR A 219 43.41 -2.08 -6.14
N TYR A 220 43.12 -2.68 -7.29
CA TYR A 220 41.98 -2.33 -8.13
C TYR A 220 41.07 -3.53 -8.22
N PHE A 221 39.85 -3.40 -7.72
CA PHE A 221 38.84 -4.43 -7.92
C PHE A 221 37.43 -3.85 -7.94
N THR A 222 36.59 -4.56 -8.68
CA THR A 222 35.15 -4.39 -8.68
C THR A 222 34.53 -5.73 -8.39
N ILE A 223 33.72 -5.81 -7.33
CA ILE A 223 32.97 -7.01 -6.98
C ILE A 223 31.49 -6.68 -6.88
N SER A 224 30.65 -7.63 -7.26
CA SER A 224 29.20 -7.53 -7.11
C SER A 224 28.67 -8.71 -6.32
N TYR A 225 27.72 -8.47 -5.42
CA TYR A 225 27.20 -9.50 -4.52
C TYR A 225 25.79 -9.19 -4.02
N PRO A 226 25.04 -10.22 -3.57
CA PRO A 226 23.78 -10.03 -2.88
C PRO A 226 23.98 -9.33 -1.53
N ALA A 227 23.24 -8.26 -1.29
CA ALA A 227 23.16 -7.63 0.02
C ALA A 227 22.42 -8.54 1.00
N LYS A 228 22.78 -8.46 2.28
CA LYS A 228 22.02 -9.07 3.36
C LYS A 228 20.61 -8.47 3.39
N ASN A 229 19.59 -9.31 3.42
CA ASN A 229 18.21 -8.87 3.63
C ASN A 229 18.07 -8.37 5.07
N ILE A 230 17.69 -7.11 5.23
CA ILE A 230 17.29 -6.54 6.51
C ILE A 230 15.76 -6.62 6.51
N HIS A 231 15.21 -7.64 7.16
CA HIS A 231 13.75 -7.78 7.37
C HIS A 231 13.30 -6.91 8.54
#